data_AF-A0AAD5PBP8-F1
#
_entry.id   AF-A0AAD5PBP8-F1
#
_cell.length_a   1.000
_cell.length_b   1.000
_cell.length_c   1.000
_cell.angle_alpha   90.00
_cell.angle_beta   90.00
_cell.angle_gamma   90.00
#
_symmetry.space_group_name_H-M   'P 1'
#
loop_
_entity.id
_entity.type
_entity.pdbx_description
1 polymer ?
#
loop_
_entity_poly.entity_id
_entity_poly.type
_entity_poly.pdbx_seq_one_letter_code
_entity_poly.pdbx_strand_id
1 'polypeptide(L)'
;MTIQDLIGYVTEDQLECHTLQQFSGNAKKAFAIKRYDVAIDQLTAAIGEINRNLLATILLKRAVVQGFRGTPEAGLIDAYKVIELLPDQPEGYLCAASLLRSMNENSAAMRVYSIAFSRININNNNNNNSEERKHEEGYQRLIRAKCNLENQIDCINTTLLRKLPLELLGHIFTSSLLSVRDRIQCASTCRAWRGFLLDEIPRMWRQIDLVDMPEDVMIRQLSNVRSTQIRKVRIQFNGKRKAQLTERVLRYLTDNQYNRLEVLGNNTNKNINISHTIIIPFLFLAI
;
A
#
# COMPACT_ATOMS: atom_id res chain seq x y z
N MET A 1 14.52 0.11 -7.69
CA MET A 1 14.35 0.07 -9.14
C MET A 1 14.21 1.49 -9.66
N THR A 2 15.16 1.93 -10.47
CA THR A 2 15.15 3.23 -11.15
C THR A 2 14.68 3.03 -12.59
N ILE A 3 14.33 4.12 -13.29
CA ILE A 3 14.00 4.06 -14.73
C ILE A 3 15.13 3.40 -15.54
N GLN A 4 16.38 3.46 -15.06
CA GLN A 4 17.54 2.81 -15.67
C GLN A 4 17.44 1.27 -15.70
N ASP A 5 16.82 0.65 -14.69
CA ASP A 5 16.70 -0.81 -14.60
C ASP A 5 15.68 -1.39 -15.62
N LEU A 6 14.79 -0.55 -16.17
CA LEU A 6 13.82 -0.94 -17.19
C LEU A 6 14.43 -1.01 -18.61
N ILE A 7 15.63 -0.43 -18.82
CA ILE A 7 16.27 -0.28 -20.14
C ILE A 7 16.84 -1.61 -20.66
N GLY A 8 17.33 -2.48 -19.76
CA GLY A 8 18.05 -3.70 -20.13
C GLY A 8 17.15 -4.87 -20.55
N TYR A 9 15.85 -4.85 -20.24
CA TYR A 9 15.01 -6.04 -20.31
C TYR A 9 14.09 -6.09 -21.54
N VAL A 10 14.06 -5.04 -22.35
CA VAL A 10 13.28 -5.07 -23.59
C VAL A 10 14.05 -5.89 -24.64
N THR A 11 13.91 -7.22 -24.55
CA THR A 11 14.58 -8.21 -25.40
C THR A 11 14.14 -8.07 -26.86
N GLU A 12 15.10 -8.15 -27.77
CA GLU A 12 15.01 -7.86 -29.21
C GLU A 12 14.34 -8.95 -30.06
N ASP A 13 13.89 -10.04 -29.45
CA ASP A 13 13.60 -11.31 -30.16
C ASP A 13 12.31 -11.35 -30.99
N GLN A 14 11.58 -10.24 -31.17
CA GLN A 14 10.32 -10.26 -31.95
C GLN A 14 10.14 -9.08 -32.91
N LEU A 15 11.19 -8.34 -33.28
CA LEU A 15 11.02 -7.34 -34.33
C LEU A 15 11.13 -8.00 -35.72
N GLU A 16 9.97 -8.41 -36.26
CA GLU A 16 9.81 -9.07 -37.58
C GLU A 16 10.19 -8.17 -38.79
N CYS A 17 10.42 -6.87 -38.58
CA CYS A 17 10.74 -5.92 -39.64
C CYS A 17 12.08 -5.21 -39.41
N HIS A 18 12.98 -5.30 -40.39
CA HIS A 18 14.31 -4.65 -40.40
C HIS A 18 14.23 -3.14 -40.09
N THR A 19 13.19 -2.46 -40.57
CA THR A 19 12.95 -1.03 -40.32
C THR A 19 12.70 -0.74 -38.85
N LEU A 20 12.00 -1.62 -38.13
CA LEU A 20 11.74 -1.47 -36.70
C LEU A 20 12.99 -1.71 -35.86
N GLN A 21 13.82 -2.69 -36.27
CA GLN A 21 15.11 -2.94 -35.65
C GLN A 21 16.02 -1.71 -35.82
N GLN A 22 15.96 -1.08 -36.99
CA GLN A 22 16.68 0.16 -37.26
C GLN A 22 16.20 1.34 -36.39
N PHE A 23 14.88 1.58 -36.29
CA PHE A 23 14.35 2.64 -35.41
C PHE A 23 14.70 2.40 -33.93
N SER A 24 14.51 1.16 -33.45
CA SER A 24 14.85 0.78 -32.08
C SER A 24 16.36 0.90 -31.82
N GLY A 25 17.21 0.50 -32.77
CA GLY A 25 18.66 0.62 -32.68
C GLY A 25 19.13 2.08 -32.68
N ASN A 26 18.56 2.91 -33.54
CA ASN A 26 18.85 4.35 -33.58
C ASN A 26 18.40 5.05 -32.30
N ALA A 27 17.22 4.72 -31.79
CA ALA A 27 16.72 5.24 -30.52
C ALA A 27 17.65 4.87 -29.36
N LYS A 28 18.12 3.61 -29.30
CA LYS A 28 19.11 3.17 -28.30
C LYS A 28 20.42 3.96 -28.38
N LYS A 29 20.96 4.15 -29.58
CA LYS A 29 22.18 4.96 -29.80
C LYS A 29 21.99 6.42 -29.38
N ALA A 30 20.88 7.03 -29.80
CA ALA A 30 20.54 8.40 -29.43
C ALA A 30 20.37 8.56 -27.91
N PHE A 31 19.72 7.60 -27.26
CA PHE A 31 19.56 7.56 -25.81
C PHE A 31 20.91 7.45 -25.09
N ALA A 32 21.83 6.59 -25.57
CA ALA A 32 23.17 6.44 -24.99
C ALA A 32 23.98 7.75 -25.03
N ILE A 33 23.76 8.58 -26.06
CA ILE A 33 24.40 9.90 -26.23
C ILE A 33 23.55 11.01 -25.56
N LYS A 34 22.52 10.66 -24.77
CA LYS A 34 21.58 11.58 -24.10
C LYS A 34 20.81 12.51 -25.03
N ARG A 35 20.68 12.16 -26.32
CA ARG A 35 19.83 12.87 -27.29
C ARG A 35 18.41 12.34 -27.19
N TYR A 36 17.70 12.72 -26.12
CA TYR A 36 16.39 12.18 -25.80
C TYR A 36 15.31 12.55 -26.83
N ASP A 37 15.33 13.78 -27.39
CA ASP A 37 14.38 14.18 -28.44
C ASP A 37 14.51 13.29 -29.68
N VAL A 38 15.74 13.07 -30.16
CA VAL A 38 16.01 12.19 -31.32
C VAL A 38 15.56 10.75 -31.02
N ALA A 39 15.79 10.25 -29.81
CA ALA A 39 15.32 8.92 -29.43
C ALA A 39 13.78 8.83 -29.43
N ILE A 40 13.09 9.86 -28.97
CA ILE A 40 11.62 9.93 -28.99
C ILE A 40 11.09 10.00 -30.42
N ASP A 41 11.72 10.77 -31.30
CA ASP A 41 11.31 10.88 -32.70
C ASP A 41 11.42 9.53 -33.41
N GLN A 42 12.53 8.82 -33.21
CA GLN A 42 12.73 7.47 -33.77
C GLN A 42 11.70 6.47 -33.23
N LEU A 43 11.38 6.52 -31.93
CA LEU A 43 10.35 5.65 -31.33
C LEU A 43 8.93 6.02 -31.78
N THR A 44 8.66 7.30 -32.03
CA THR A 44 7.37 7.77 -32.51
C THR A 44 7.16 7.37 -33.97
N ALA A 45 8.19 7.48 -34.80
CA ALA A 45 8.19 6.93 -36.16
C ALA A 45 7.93 5.42 -36.14
N ALA A 46 8.60 4.68 -35.24
CA ALA A 46 8.36 3.25 -35.10
C ALA A 46 6.90 2.90 -34.75
N ILE A 47 6.26 3.67 -33.87
CA ILE A 47 4.85 3.43 -33.48
C ILE A 47 3.91 3.53 -34.69
N GLY A 48 4.18 4.42 -35.65
CA GLY A 48 3.37 4.58 -36.86
C GLY A 48 3.38 3.37 -37.80
N GLU A 49 4.38 2.50 -37.70
CA GLU A 49 4.66 1.41 -38.64
C GLU A 49 4.38 0.00 -38.07
N ILE A 50 3.85 -0.11 -36.85
CA ILE A 50 3.86 -1.35 -36.04
C ILE A 50 2.48 -2.01 -35.85
N ASN A 51 2.47 -3.36 -35.87
CA ASN A 51 1.38 -4.22 -35.39
C ASN A 51 1.22 -4.22 -33.85
N ARG A 52 0.00 -4.51 -33.36
CA ARG A 52 -0.40 -4.42 -31.95
C ARG A 52 0.54 -5.09 -30.93
N ASN A 53 1.21 -6.19 -31.28
CA ASN A 53 2.05 -6.96 -30.35
C ASN A 53 3.37 -6.26 -29.98
N LEU A 54 3.98 -5.52 -30.91
CA LEU A 54 5.24 -4.79 -30.65
C LEU A 54 5.01 -3.36 -30.15
N LEU A 55 3.78 -2.87 -30.26
CA LEU A 55 3.39 -1.54 -29.85
C LEU A 55 3.67 -1.31 -28.36
N ALA A 56 3.31 -2.26 -27.50
CA ALA A 56 3.54 -2.16 -26.05
C ALA A 56 5.04 -1.98 -25.72
N THR A 57 5.90 -2.72 -26.41
CA THR A 57 7.35 -2.68 -26.23
C THR A 57 7.95 -1.31 -26.59
N ILE A 58 7.52 -0.73 -27.71
CA ILE A 58 7.99 0.58 -28.14
C ILE A 58 7.43 1.70 -27.26
N LEU A 59 6.16 1.60 -26.83
CA LEU A 59 5.57 2.53 -25.87
C LEU A 59 6.32 2.53 -24.54
N LEU A 60 6.67 1.37 -23.99
CA LEU A 60 7.50 1.27 -22.77
C LEU A 60 8.85 1.96 -22.94
N LYS A 61 9.53 1.73 -24.06
CA LYS A 61 10.81 2.40 -24.38
C LYS A 61 10.61 3.92 -24.43
N ARG A 62 9.56 4.40 -25.12
CA ARG A 62 9.31 5.83 -25.26
C ARG A 62 8.95 6.49 -23.93
N ALA A 63 8.14 5.83 -23.10
CA ALA A 63 7.81 6.26 -21.75
C ALA A 63 9.06 6.48 -20.89
N VAL A 64 9.98 5.52 -20.94
CA VAL A 64 11.27 5.59 -20.25
C VAL A 64 12.08 6.80 -20.75
N VAL A 65 12.24 6.97 -22.06
CA VAL A 65 13.01 8.10 -22.63
C VAL A 65 12.38 9.44 -22.25
N GLN A 66 11.06 9.55 -22.28
CA GLN A 66 10.33 10.76 -21.85
C GLN A 66 10.55 11.07 -20.37
N GLY A 67 10.65 10.06 -19.51
CA GLY A 67 11.08 10.23 -18.12
C GLY A 67 12.48 10.84 -18.01
N PHE A 68 13.46 10.37 -18.78
CA PHE A 68 14.82 10.93 -18.79
C PHE A 68 14.91 12.34 -19.40
N ARG A 69 14.04 12.65 -20.35
CA ARG A 69 13.93 13.98 -20.95
C ARG A 69 13.39 15.02 -19.96
N GLY A 70 12.73 14.61 -18.89
CA GLY A 70 12.05 15.50 -17.95
C GLY A 70 10.59 15.78 -18.31
N THR A 71 9.95 14.93 -19.11
CA THR A 71 8.51 14.98 -19.39
C THR A 71 7.81 13.68 -18.96
N PRO A 72 7.84 13.34 -17.66
CA PRO A 72 7.29 12.07 -17.15
C PRO A 72 5.77 11.94 -17.35
N GLU A 73 5.03 13.05 -17.48
CA GLU A 73 3.58 13.07 -17.73
C GLU A 73 3.25 12.48 -19.10
N ALA A 74 4.03 12.83 -20.13
CA ALA A 74 3.90 12.21 -21.44
C ALA A 74 4.20 10.71 -21.34
N GLY A 75 5.20 10.34 -20.54
CA GLY A 75 5.60 8.94 -20.38
C GLY A 75 4.53 8.11 -19.68
N LEU A 76 3.74 8.73 -18.80
CA LEU A 76 2.61 8.07 -18.16
C LEU A 76 1.51 7.72 -19.16
N ILE A 77 1.27 8.56 -20.17
CA ILE A 77 0.30 8.26 -21.23
C ILE A 77 0.71 6.96 -21.93
N ASP A 78 1.98 6.83 -22.28
CA ASP A 78 2.53 5.63 -22.90
C ASP A 78 2.47 4.41 -21.97
N ALA A 79 2.87 4.56 -20.70
CA ALA A 79 2.84 3.48 -19.72
C ALA A 79 1.42 2.99 -19.41
N TYR A 80 0.45 3.89 -19.30
CA TYR A 80 -0.95 3.51 -19.15
C TYR A 80 -1.50 2.85 -20.40
N LYS A 81 -1.09 3.29 -21.58
CA LYS A 81 -1.48 2.61 -22.82
C LYS A 81 -0.97 1.17 -22.87
N VAL A 82 0.23 0.92 -22.35
CA VAL A 82 0.76 -0.44 -22.20
C VAL A 82 -0.10 -1.27 -21.24
N ILE A 83 -0.51 -0.70 -20.10
CA ILE A 83 -1.41 -1.37 -19.14
C ILE A 83 -2.77 -1.69 -19.77
N GLU A 84 -3.30 -0.83 -20.65
CA GLU A 84 -4.53 -1.13 -21.40
C GLU A 84 -4.34 -2.28 -22.40
N LEU A 85 -3.18 -2.34 -23.06
CA LEU A 85 -2.88 -3.36 -24.06
C LEU A 85 -2.58 -4.71 -23.42
N LEU A 86 -1.85 -4.71 -22.30
CA LEU A 86 -1.32 -5.89 -21.61
C LEU A 86 -1.57 -5.75 -20.09
N PRO A 87 -2.84 -5.90 -19.63
CA PRO A 87 -3.22 -5.62 -18.24
C PRO A 87 -2.67 -6.63 -17.24
N ASP A 88 -2.28 -7.81 -17.70
CA ASP A 88 -1.67 -8.89 -16.93
C ASP A 88 -0.15 -8.76 -16.83
N GLN A 89 0.50 -7.93 -17.66
CA GLN A 89 1.95 -7.83 -17.67
C GLN A 89 2.50 -6.77 -16.68
N PRO A 90 3.58 -7.08 -15.95
CA PRO A 90 4.10 -6.20 -14.89
C PRO A 90 4.79 -4.93 -15.40
N GLU A 91 5.32 -4.92 -16.62
CA GLU A 91 6.19 -3.86 -17.16
C GLU A 91 5.50 -2.49 -17.22
N GLY A 92 4.24 -2.46 -17.65
CA GLY A 92 3.44 -1.22 -17.73
C GLY A 92 3.27 -0.57 -16.36
N TYR A 93 2.91 -1.36 -15.35
CA TYR A 93 2.76 -0.89 -13.98
C TYR A 93 4.07 -0.43 -13.37
N LEU A 94 5.17 -1.17 -13.60
CA LEU A 94 6.51 -0.79 -13.16
C LEU A 94 6.95 0.55 -13.76
N CYS A 95 6.74 0.74 -15.06
CA CYS A 95 7.07 1.98 -15.75
C CYS A 95 6.26 3.15 -15.20
N ALA A 96 4.92 3.00 -15.13
CA ALA A 96 4.04 4.04 -14.61
C ALA A 96 4.38 4.43 -13.15
N ALA A 97 4.57 3.44 -12.27
CA ALA A 97 4.95 3.70 -10.89
C ALA A 97 6.32 4.37 -10.76
N SER A 98 7.28 4.02 -11.62
CA SER A 98 8.60 4.66 -11.64
C SER A 98 8.52 6.13 -12.09
N LEU A 99 7.70 6.44 -13.09
CA LEU A 99 7.48 7.82 -13.54
C LEU A 99 6.77 8.66 -12.47
N LEU A 100 5.73 8.11 -11.83
CA LEU A 100 5.06 8.76 -10.70
C LEU A 100 6.03 9.06 -9.55
N ARG A 101 6.91 8.12 -9.22
CA ARG A 101 7.97 8.35 -8.21
C ARG A 101 8.94 9.46 -8.61
N SER A 102 9.28 9.59 -9.89
CA SER A 102 10.13 10.70 -10.37
C SER A 102 9.48 12.07 -10.23
N MET A 103 8.13 12.11 -10.20
CA MET A 103 7.34 13.32 -9.93
C MET A 103 7.05 13.53 -8.44
N ASN A 104 7.63 12.74 -7.53
CA ASN A 104 7.30 12.69 -6.10
C ASN A 104 5.85 12.30 -5.77
N GLU A 105 5.09 11.74 -6.72
CA GLU A 105 3.71 11.28 -6.55
C GLU A 105 3.66 9.87 -5.95
N ASN A 106 4.25 9.71 -4.76
CA ASN A 106 4.41 8.40 -4.10
C ASN A 106 3.06 7.73 -3.78
N SER A 107 2.03 8.51 -3.46
CA SER A 107 0.68 7.98 -3.18
C SER A 107 0.05 7.35 -4.44
N ALA A 108 0.24 7.99 -5.60
CA ALA A 108 -0.24 7.49 -6.88
C ALA A 108 0.55 6.25 -7.32
N ALA A 109 1.87 6.25 -7.15
CA ALA A 109 2.70 5.09 -7.42
C ALA A 109 2.27 3.86 -6.60
N MET A 110 1.96 4.04 -5.31
CA MET A 110 1.43 2.97 -4.46
C MET A 110 0.08 2.43 -4.96
N ARG A 111 -0.82 3.31 -5.45
CA ARG A 111 -2.09 2.87 -6.06
C ARG A 111 -1.86 2.03 -7.31
N VAL A 112 -0.92 2.43 -8.18
CA VAL A 112 -0.55 1.66 -9.38
C VAL A 112 -0.07 0.26 -9.00
N TYR A 113 0.79 0.12 -7.98
CA TYR A 113 1.20 -1.20 -7.52
C TYR A 113 0.03 -2.03 -6.99
N SER A 114 -0.87 -1.44 -6.19
CA SER A 114 -2.06 -2.16 -5.70
C SER A 114 -2.96 -2.65 -6.84
N ILE A 115 -3.14 -1.84 -7.89
CA ILE A 115 -3.88 -2.24 -9.09
C ILE A 115 -3.18 -3.41 -9.79
N ALA A 116 -1.85 -3.35 -9.93
CA ALA A 116 -1.06 -4.43 -10.52
C ALA A 116 -1.30 -5.77 -9.80
N PHE A 117 -1.21 -5.78 -8.46
CA PHE A 117 -1.45 -6.98 -7.66
C PHE A 117 -2.88 -7.53 -7.75
N SER A 118 -3.87 -6.69 -8.10
CA SER A 118 -5.25 -7.14 -8.30
C SER A 118 -5.52 -7.73 -9.69
N ARG A 119 -4.64 -7.46 -10.66
CA ARG A 119 -4.84 -7.80 -12.09
C ARG A 119 -3.89 -8.88 -12.59
N ILE A 120 -2.66 -8.89 -12.08
CA ILE A 120 -1.64 -9.86 -12.49
C ILE A 120 -1.88 -11.16 -11.73
N ASN A 121 -2.08 -12.26 -12.48
CA ASN A 121 -2.29 -13.58 -11.91
C ASN A 121 -1.06 -14.45 -12.15
N ILE A 122 -0.34 -14.81 -11.08
CA ILE A 122 0.69 -15.85 -11.16
C ILE A 122 0.02 -17.18 -10.90
N ASN A 123 -0.27 -17.92 -11.98
CA ASN A 123 -0.62 -19.32 -11.85
C ASN A 123 0.66 -20.12 -11.55
N ASN A 124 0.71 -20.77 -10.39
CA ASN A 124 1.80 -21.65 -9.95
C ASN A 124 1.83 -23.02 -10.68
N ASN A 125 1.39 -23.09 -11.94
CA ASN A 125 1.51 -24.32 -12.69
C ASN A 125 2.95 -24.45 -13.19
N ASN A 126 3.62 -25.54 -12.82
CA ASN A 126 5.04 -25.85 -13.04
C ASN A 126 5.42 -26.05 -14.52
N ASN A 127 4.97 -25.20 -15.43
CA ASN A 127 5.35 -25.26 -16.84
C ASN A 127 6.64 -24.44 -17.02
N ASN A 128 7.69 -25.12 -17.49
CA ASN A 128 9.01 -24.53 -17.69
C ASN A 128 9.11 -23.65 -18.94
N ASN A 129 8.11 -22.81 -19.19
CA ASN A 129 8.09 -21.92 -20.34
C ASN A 129 8.96 -20.67 -20.05
N SER A 130 9.76 -20.25 -21.03
CA SER A 130 10.65 -19.08 -20.91
C SER A 130 9.88 -17.78 -20.65
N GLU A 131 8.68 -17.64 -21.20
CA GLU A 131 7.81 -16.46 -21.01
C GLU A 131 7.21 -16.39 -19.61
N GLU A 132 6.81 -17.52 -19.03
CA GLU A 132 6.31 -17.59 -17.65
C GLU A 132 7.39 -17.20 -16.64
N ARG A 133 8.65 -17.57 -16.89
CA ARG A 133 9.79 -17.10 -16.07
C ARG A 133 9.99 -15.59 -16.15
N LYS A 134 9.89 -15.00 -17.34
CA LYS A 134 10.00 -13.55 -17.52
C LYS A 134 8.88 -12.80 -16.81
N HIS A 135 7.66 -13.35 -16.88
CA HIS A 135 6.49 -12.82 -16.20
C HIS A 135 6.67 -12.84 -14.67
N GLU A 136 7.13 -13.97 -14.12
CA GLU A 136 7.43 -14.12 -12.69
C GLU A 136 8.54 -13.15 -12.24
N GLU A 137 9.63 -13.02 -13.01
CA GLU A 137 10.70 -12.05 -12.74
C GLU A 137 10.17 -10.60 -12.73
N GLY A 138 9.27 -10.26 -13.66
CA GLY A 138 8.58 -8.98 -13.68
C GLY A 138 7.72 -8.74 -12.45
N TYR A 139 6.98 -9.76 -12.00
CA TYR A 139 6.17 -9.65 -10.79
C TYR A 139 7.02 -9.54 -9.51
N GLN A 140 8.11 -10.31 -9.40
CA GLN A 140 9.06 -10.18 -8.29
C GLN A 140 9.68 -8.77 -8.24
N ARG A 141 9.91 -8.15 -9.42
CA ARG A 141 10.33 -6.74 -9.50
C ARG A 141 9.24 -5.80 -8.97
N LEU A 142 7.95 -6.04 -9.25
CA LEU A 142 6.84 -5.26 -8.66
C LEU A 142 6.85 -5.34 -7.13
N ILE A 143 6.98 -6.54 -6.56
CA ILE A 143 7.06 -6.72 -5.11
C ILE A 143 8.21 -5.90 -4.54
N ARG A 144 9.42 -6.08 -5.08
CA ARG A 144 10.61 -5.34 -4.61
C ARG A 144 10.44 -3.84 -4.75
N ALA A 145 9.88 -3.36 -5.85
CA ALA A 145 9.68 -1.94 -6.10
C ALA A 145 8.66 -1.32 -5.14
N LYS A 146 7.57 -2.03 -4.84
CA LYS A 146 6.59 -1.62 -3.81
C LYS A 146 7.23 -1.60 -2.41
N CYS A 147 7.90 -2.68 -2.01
CA CYS A 147 8.55 -2.75 -0.70
C CYS A 147 9.59 -1.63 -0.51
N ASN A 148 10.37 -1.32 -1.54
CA ASN A 148 11.32 -0.21 -1.51
C ASN A 148 10.64 1.15 -1.31
N LEU A 149 9.50 1.38 -1.98
CA LEU A 149 8.73 2.61 -1.81
C LEU A 149 8.09 2.70 -0.42
N GLU A 150 7.53 1.60 0.09
CA GLU A 150 7.01 1.51 1.46
C GLU A 150 8.09 1.85 2.49
N ASN A 151 9.28 1.25 2.36
CA ASN A 151 10.42 1.52 3.25
C ASN A 151 10.88 2.98 3.16
N GLN A 152 10.88 3.58 1.97
CA GLN A 152 11.23 4.99 1.78
C GLN A 152 10.24 5.91 2.50
N ILE A 153 8.93 5.66 2.35
CA ILE A 153 7.86 6.41 3.03
C ILE A 153 7.99 6.24 4.54
N ASP A 154 8.22 5.01 5.02
CA ASP A 154 8.39 4.72 6.45
C ASP A 154 9.62 5.43 7.04
N CYS A 155 10.73 5.50 6.30
CA CYS A 155 11.93 6.22 6.74
C CYS A 155 11.69 7.73 6.90
N ILE A 156 11.01 8.35 5.93
CA ILE A 156 10.63 9.77 5.99
C ILE A 156 9.73 10.02 7.21
N ASN A 157 8.71 9.18 7.39
CA ASN A 157 7.78 9.31 8.51
C ASN A 157 8.44 9.08 9.87
N THR A 158 9.35 8.11 9.98
CA THR A 158 10.16 7.90 11.19
C THR A 158 10.98 9.14 11.52
N THR A 159 11.54 9.80 10.50
CA THR A 159 12.35 11.00 10.67
C THR A 159 11.51 12.18 11.17
N LEU A 160 10.28 12.34 10.67
CA LEU A 160 9.34 13.35 11.17
C LEU A 160 8.98 13.12 12.64
N LEU A 161 8.69 11.88 13.02
CA LEU A 161 8.36 11.54 14.41
C LEU A 161 9.55 11.75 15.36
N ARG A 162 10.79 11.53 14.89
CA ARG A 162 12.00 11.78 15.70
C ARG A 162 12.36 13.26 15.87
N LYS A 163 11.85 14.15 15.02
CA LYS A 163 12.12 15.60 15.13
C LYS A 163 11.30 16.28 16.22
N LEU A 164 10.17 15.71 16.63
CA LEU A 164 9.36 16.25 17.70
C LEU A 164 9.77 15.62 19.05
N PRO A 165 9.96 16.41 20.12
CA PRO A 165 10.13 15.88 21.47
C PRO A 165 9.00 14.92 21.86
N LEU A 166 9.35 13.83 22.55
CA LEU A 166 8.40 12.78 22.94
C LEU A 166 7.28 13.32 23.82
N GLU A 167 7.56 14.35 24.62
CA GLU A 167 6.60 15.02 25.49
C GLU A 167 5.51 15.74 24.68
N LEU A 168 5.88 16.38 23.58
CA LEU A 168 4.93 17.07 22.70
C LEU A 168 4.07 16.07 21.92
N LEU A 169 4.68 14.98 21.44
CA LEU A 169 3.92 13.89 20.80
C LEU A 169 2.99 13.23 21.81
N GLY A 170 3.49 12.95 23.01
CA GLY A 170 2.70 12.50 24.14
C GLY A 170 1.51 13.42 24.36
N HIS A 171 1.72 14.74 24.45
CA HIS A 171 0.64 15.70 24.63
C HIS A 171 -0.35 15.67 23.45
N ILE A 172 0.10 15.74 22.20
CA ILE A 172 -0.79 15.70 21.02
C ILE A 172 -1.67 14.45 21.01
N PHE A 173 -1.08 13.28 21.28
CA PHE A 173 -1.76 11.99 21.16
C PHE A 173 -2.45 11.50 22.43
N THR A 174 -2.06 11.95 23.63
CA THR A 174 -2.72 11.58 24.89
C THR A 174 -3.74 12.61 25.36
N SER A 175 -3.51 13.90 25.11
CA SER A 175 -4.47 14.94 25.48
C SER A 175 -5.75 14.82 24.65
N SER A 176 -6.81 15.52 25.09
CA SER A 176 -8.11 15.58 24.42
C SER A 176 -8.09 16.22 23.03
N LEU A 177 -6.91 16.53 22.47
CA LEU A 177 -6.75 17.10 21.13
C LEU A 177 -7.11 16.11 20.01
N LEU A 178 -6.85 14.82 20.20
CA LEU A 178 -7.20 13.78 19.22
C LEU A 178 -8.15 12.76 19.80
N SER A 179 -9.24 12.49 19.07
CA SER A 179 -10.16 11.41 19.41
C SER A 179 -9.49 10.05 19.23
N VAL A 180 -10.04 9.00 19.85
CA VAL A 180 -9.55 7.62 19.68
C VAL A 180 -9.56 7.20 18.21
N ARG A 181 -10.59 7.63 17.47
CA ARG A 181 -10.70 7.39 16.02
C ARG A 181 -9.51 8.01 15.28
N ASP A 182 -9.17 9.26 15.57
CA ASP A 182 -8.08 9.97 14.89
C ASP A 182 -6.73 9.36 15.23
N ARG A 183 -6.52 8.94 16.50
CA ARG A 183 -5.31 8.23 16.92
C ARG A 183 -5.13 6.93 16.15
N ILE A 184 -6.21 6.16 15.98
CA ILE A 184 -6.18 4.91 15.22
C ILE A 184 -5.94 5.19 13.74
N GLN A 185 -6.54 6.26 13.21
CA GLN A 185 -6.27 6.70 11.83
C GLN A 185 -4.78 7.04 11.66
N CYS A 186 -4.17 7.80 12.57
CA CYS A 186 -2.74 8.07 12.58
C CYS A 186 -1.91 6.77 12.63
N ALA A 187 -2.26 5.84 13.53
CA ALA A 187 -1.61 4.54 13.65
C ALA A 187 -1.84 3.61 12.45
N SER A 188 -2.77 3.95 11.55
CA SER A 188 -3.04 3.21 10.30
C SER A 188 -2.36 3.81 9.07
N THR A 189 -1.74 4.99 9.18
CA THR A 189 -1.14 5.70 8.03
C THR A 189 0.07 4.97 7.44
N CYS A 190 1.03 4.57 8.28
CA CYS A 190 2.18 3.77 7.86
C CYS A 190 2.78 2.96 9.04
N ARG A 191 3.74 2.07 8.76
CA ARG A 191 4.31 1.20 9.80
C ARG A 191 5.13 1.97 10.81
N ALA A 192 5.84 3.02 10.39
CA ALA A 192 6.58 3.88 11.31
C ALA A 192 5.66 4.57 12.34
N TRP A 193 4.57 5.18 11.87
CA TRP A 193 3.54 5.77 12.74
C TRP A 193 2.91 4.73 13.66
N ARG A 194 2.56 3.56 13.11
CA ARG A 194 2.00 2.45 13.89
C ARG A 194 2.93 1.99 15.00
N GLY A 195 4.20 1.73 14.67
CA GLY A 195 5.23 1.29 15.61
C GLY A 195 5.43 2.35 16.69
N PHE A 196 5.73 3.58 16.31
CA PHE A 196 5.92 4.67 17.27
C PHE A 196 4.74 4.86 18.22
N LEU A 197 3.52 4.95 17.68
CA LEU A 197 2.32 5.16 18.49
C LEU A 197 2.02 3.96 19.41
N LEU A 198 2.23 2.72 18.96
CA LEU A 198 2.02 1.54 19.80
C LEU A 198 3.15 1.35 20.82
N ASP A 199 4.40 1.58 20.45
CA ASP A 199 5.58 1.25 21.28
C ASP A 199 5.94 2.38 22.25
N GLU A 200 6.01 3.62 21.77
CA GLU A 200 6.55 4.76 22.54
C GLU A 200 5.48 5.49 23.36
N ILE A 201 4.20 5.42 22.94
CA ILE A 201 3.08 6.11 23.63
C ILE A 201 1.98 5.12 24.07
N PRO A 202 2.30 4.08 24.87
CA PRO A 202 1.31 3.09 25.29
C PRO A 202 0.18 3.69 26.15
N ARG A 203 0.42 4.85 26.79
CA ARG A 203 -0.55 5.50 27.67
C ARG A 203 -1.81 5.98 26.93
N MET A 204 -1.70 6.35 25.65
CA MET A 204 -2.87 6.86 24.91
C MET A 204 -3.92 5.78 24.61
N TRP A 205 -3.50 4.51 24.60
CA TRP A 205 -4.34 3.35 24.31
C TRP A 205 -5.03 2.77 25.53
N ARG A 206 -4.70 3.28 26.73
CA ARG A 206 -5.27 2.77 27.99
C ARG A 206 -6.79 2.87 28.03
N GLN A 207 -7.34 3.91 27.40
CA GLN A 207 -8.77 4.10 27.29
C GLN A 207 -9.17 4.23 25.82
N ILE A 208 -10.07 3.35 25.38
CA ILE A 208 -10.67 3.37 24.06
C ILE A 208 -12.17 3.59 24.22
N ASP A 209 -12.67 4.68 23.63
CA ASP A 209 -14.09 5.00 23.59
C ASP A 209 -14.61 4.66 22.18
N LEU A 210 -15.46 3.63 22.10
CA LEU A 210 -16.10 3.12 20.89
C LEU A 210 -17.57 3.55 20.82
N VAL A 211 -17.84 4.79 21.25
CA VAL A 211 -19.20 5.34 21.34
C VAL A 211 -19.76 5.57 19.94
N ASP A 212 -20.99 5.11 19.70
CA ASP A 212 -21.76 5.33 18.48
C ASP A 212 -21.11 4.82 17.18
N MET A 213 -20.25 3.80 17.29
CA MET A 213 -19.59 3.18 16.13
C MET A 213 -20.32 1.92 15.65
N PRO A 214 -20.39 1.66 14.33
CA PRO A 214 -20.82 0.36 13.80
C PRO A 214 -19.89 -0.77 14.26
N GLU A 215 -20.44 -1.98 14.39
CA GLU A 215 -19.71 -3.15 14.90
C GLU A 215 -18.41 -3.46 14.14
N ASP A 216 -18.49 -3.50 12.81
CA ASP A 216 -17.32 -3.80 11.97
C ASP A 216 -16.23 -2.73 12.13
N VAL A 217 -16.63 -1.49 12.43
CA VAL A 217 -15.70 -0.41 12.73
C VAL A 217 -15.08 -0.64 14.10
N MET A 218 -15.86 -0.98 15.12
CA MET A 218 -15.35 -1.28 16.46
C MET A 218 -14.30 -2.39 16.46
N ILE A 219 -14.60 -3.53 15.83
CA ILE A 219 -13.67 -4.66 15.73
C ILE A 219 -12.40 -4.25 14.98
N ARG A 220 -12.54 -3.52 13.87
CA ARG A 220 -11.39 -3.01 13.11
C ARG A 220 -10.52 -2.07 13.95
N GLN A 221 -11.14 -1.17 14.72
CA GLN A 221 -10.44 -0.24 15.60
C GLN A 221 -9.68 -0.99 16.71
N LEU A 222 -10.32 -1.99 17.34
CA LEU A 222 -9.68 -2.85 18.34
C LEU A 222 -8.53 -3.68 17.77
N SER A 223 -8.66 -4.21 16.54
CA SER A 223 -7.57 -4.95 15.89
C SER A 223 -6.33 -4.10 15.60
N ASN A 224 -6.49 -2.77 15.59
CA ASN A 224 -5.40 -1.85 15.32
C ASN A 224 -4.56 -1.53 16.58
N VAL A 225 -4.96 -1.99 17.76
CA VAL A 225 -4.30 -1.69 19.03
C VAL A 225 -3.90 -2.98 19.73
N ARG A 226 -2.80 -2.96 20.49
CA ARG A 226 -2.37 -4.14 21.25
C ARG A 226 -3.28 -4.33 22.46
N SER A 227 -3.87 -5.52 22.60
CA SER A 227 -4.77 -5.86 23.71
C SER A 227 -4.12 -5.65 25.10
N THR A 228 -2.81 -5.84 25.22
CA THR A 228 -2.04 -5.64 26.46
C THR A 228 -1.94 -4.19 26.94
N GLN A 229 -2.24 -3.22 26.08
CA GLN A 229 -2.15 -1.79 26.37
C GLN A 229 -3.50 -1.18 26.78
N ILE A 230 -4.59 -1.86 26.45
CA ILE A 230 -5.95 -1.40 26.68
C ILE A 230 -6.36 -1.82 28.09
N ARG A 231 -6.81 -0.84 28.88
CA ARG A 231 -7.30 -1.05 30.25
C ARG A 231 -8.78 -0.76 30.39
N LYS A 232 -9.31 0.16 29.60
CA LYS A 232 -10.70 0.59 29.66
C LYS A 232 -11.25 0.66 28.25
N VAL A 233 -12.35 -0.05 28.02
CA VAL A 233 -13.11 0.04 26.78
C VAL A 233 -14.50 0.53 27.14
N ARG A 234 -14.88 1.68 26.60
CA ARG A 234 -16.24 2.20 26.70
C ARG A 234 -16.96 1.89 25.40
N ILE A 235 -18.06 1.16 25.48
CA ILE A 235 -18.87 0.82 24.31
C ILE A 235 -20.27 1.37 24.53
N GLN A 236 -20.77 2.13 23.57
CA GLN A 236 -22.14 2.62 23.61
C GLN A 236 -22.89 2.11 22.40
N PHE A 237 -24.00 1.42 22.66
CA PHE A 237 -24.88 0.91 21.63
C PHE A 237 -26.14 1.77 21.56
N ASN A 238 -26.31 2.50 20.45
CA ASN A 238 -27.56 3.18 20.14
C ASN A 238 -28.47 2.23 19.35
N GLY A 239 -29.63 1.86 19.92
CA GLY A 239 -30.70 1.13 19.20
C GLY A 239 -31.21 -0.17 19.83
N LYS A 240 -32.17 -0.81 19.15
CA LYS A 240 -32.91 -2.02 19.59
C LYS A 240 -32.15 -3.36 19.41
N ARG A 241 -30.95 -3.36 18.80
CA ARG A 241 -30.14 -4.57 18.51
C ARG A 241 -29.10 -4.89 19.60
N LYS A 242 -29.39 -4.62 20.87
CA LYS A 242 -28.40 -4.69 21.97
C LYS A 242 -27.85 -6.09 22.24
N ALA A 243 -28.59 -7.18 22.07
CA ALA A 243 -28.13 -8.50 22.51
C ALA A 243 -27.05 -9.11 21.59
N GLN A 244 -27.31 -9.21 20.28
CA GLN A 244 -26.41 -9.87 19.33
C GLN A 244 -25.15 -9.05 19.00
N LEU A 245 -25.24 -7.72 18.97
CA LEU A 245 -24.10 -6.82 18.72
C LEU A 245 -23.06 -6.85 19.84
N THR A 246 -23.49 -7.09 21.07
CA THR A 246 -22.60 -7.15 22.23
C THR A 246 -21.80 -8.45 22.21
N GLU A 247 -22.38 -9.55 21.73
CA GLU A 247 -21.75 -10.88 21.77
C GLU A 247 -20.51 -10.97 20.87
N ARG A 248 -20.57 -10.48 19.62
CA ARG A 248 -19.41 -10.55 18.70
C ARG A 248 -18.24 -9.68 19.17
N VAL A 249 -18.50 -8.48 19.67
CA VAL A 249 -17.45 -7.60 20.21
C VAL A 249 -16.87 -8.16 21.51
N LEU A 250 -17.72 -8.69 22.41
CA LEU A 250 -17.25 -9.37 23.63
C LEU A 250 -16.44 -10.62 23.33
N ARG A 251 -16.88 -11.42 22.37
CA ARG A 251 -16.15 -12.61 21.90
C ARG A 251 -14.81 -12.20 21.32
N TYR A 252 -14.76 -11.15 20.50
CA TYR A 252 -13.50 -10.61 20.00
C TYR A 252 -12.55 -10.18 21.15
N LEU A 253 -13.04 -9.45 22.14
CA LEU A 253 -12.22 -9.04 23.31
C LEU A 253 -11.70 -10.26 24.09
N THR A 254 -12.52 -11.30 24.20
CA THR A 254 -12.17 -12.56 24.86
C THR A 254 -11.10 -13.31 24.08
N ASP A 255 -11.33 -13.56 22.80
CA ASP A 255 -10.46 -14.33 21.92
C ASP A 255 -9.08 -13.68 21.75
N ASN A 256 -9.02 -12.34 21.80
CA ASN A 256 -7.79 -11.57 21.66
C ASN A 256 -7.09 -11.26 22.99
N GLN A 257 -7.45 -11.97 24.07
CA GLN A 257 -6.76 -11.94 25.36
C GLN A 257 -6.61 -10.52 25.93
N TYR A 258 -7.71 -9.77 26.00
CA TYR A 258 -7.77 -8.47 26.67
C TYR A 258 -7.72 -8.62 28.21
N ASN A 259 -6.70 -9.30 28.71
CA ASN A 259 -6.56 -9.75 30.10
C ASN A 259 -6.36 -8.61 31.10
N ARG A 260 -6.22 -7.36 30.61
CA ARG A 260 -6.02 -6.15 31.40
C ARG A 260 -7.22 -5.20 31.35
N LEU A 261 -8.36 -5.65 30.82
CA LEU A 261 -9.57 -4.86 30.79
C LEU A 261 -10.13 -4.71 32.22
N GLU A 262 -9.98 -3.51 32.78
CA GLU A 262 -10.43 -3.12 34.12
C GLU A 262 -11.90 -2.68 34.10
N VAL A 263 -12.34 -2.02 33.02
CA VAL A 263 -13.69 -1.44 32.93
C VAL A 263 -14.29 -1.65 31.53
N LEU A 264 -15.49 -2.25 31.51
CA LEU A 264 -16.39 -2.27 30.36
C LEU A 264 -17.65 -1.46 30.72
N GLY A 265 -17.76 -0.27 30.13
CA GLY A 265 -18.89 0.63 30.40
C GLY A 265 -19.95 0.55 29.30
N ASN A 266 -21.22 0.36 29.67
CA ASN A 266 -22.38 0.62 28.83
C ASN A 266 -23.12 1.84 29.38
N ASN A 267 -23.36 2.85 28.54
CA ASN A 267 -23.87 4.16 28.96
C ASN A 267 -25.35 4.14 29.44
N THR A 268 -26.03 2.99 29.40
CA THR A 268 -27.39 2.83 29.96
C THR A 268 -27.41 2.48 31.46
N ASN A 269 -26.59 3.15 32.27
CA ASN A 269 -26.68 3.19 33.75
C ASN A 269 -26.19 2.02 34.62
N LYS A 270 -25.24 1.18 34.17
CA LYS A 270 -24.36 0.45 35.11
C LYS A 270 -22.96 0.32 34.54
N ASN A 271 -21.97 0.94 35.20
CA ASN A 271 -20.59 0.48 35.05
C ASN A 271 -20.56 -0.97 35.52
N ILE A 272 -20.30 -1.91 34.61
CA ILE A 272 -19.94 -3.26 35.02
C ILE A 272 -18.49 -3.14 35.46
N ASN A 273 -18.26 -2.95 36.75
CA ASN A 273 -16.92 -3.10 37.32
C ASN A 273 -16.56 -4.57 37.12
N ILE A 274 -15.64 -4.83 36.20
CA ILE A 274 -15.01 -6.14 36.07
C ILE A 274 -13.90 -6.18 37.14
N SER A 275 -14.28 -6.00 38.40
CA SER A 275 -13.37 -6.04 39.54
C SER A 275 -13.22 -7.49 39.98
N HIS A 276 -12.52 -8.26 39.15
CA HIS A 276 -11.59 -9.31 39.52
C HIS A 276 -11.10 -9.97 38.24
N THR A 277 -9.83 -10.36 38.27
CA THR A 277 -9.12 -11.19 37.30
C THR A 277 -9.93 -12.45 36.97
N ILE A 278 -10.91 -12.33 36.09
CA ILE A 278 -11.60 -13.49 35.52
C ILE A 278 -10.71 -13.90 34.35
N ILE A 279 -9.91 -14.94 34.60
CA ILE A 279 -9.48 -15.85 33.56
C ILE A 279 -10.76 -16.18 32.80
N ILE A 280 -10.87 -15.74 31.55
CA ILE A 280 -12.02 -16.07 30.70
C ILE A 280 -11.88 -17.56 30.37
N PRO A 281 -12.59 -18.42 31.11
CA PRO A 281 -13.65 -19.19 30.49
C PRO A 281 -14.87 -19.33 31.44
N PHE A 282 -16.04 -19.64 30.89
CA PHE A 282 -17.29 -20.01 31.60
C PHE A 282 -18.24 -18.91 32.09
N LEU A 283 -18.51 -17.88 31.31
CA LEU A 283 -19.75 -17.09 31.46
C LEU A 283 -20.56 -17.08 30.16
N PHE A 284 -21.01 -18.26 29.74
CA PHE A 284 -22.15 -18.45 28.84
C PHE A 284 -22.88 -19.74 29.23
N LEU A 285 -23.50 -19.71 30.41
CA LEU A 285 -24.62 -20.56 30.78
C LEU A 285 -25.47 -19.70 31.72
N ALA A 286 -26.69 -19.39 31.28
CA ALA A 286 -27.66 -18.45 31.87
C ALA A 286 -27.43 -16.97 31.57
N ILE A 287 -27.93 -16.52 30.41
CA ILE A 287 -28.99 -15.49 30.22
C ILE A 287 -29.55 -15.67 28.81
#